data_AF-A0A6M2AW20-F1
#
_entry.id   AF-A0A6M2AW20-F1
#
_cell.length_a   1.000
_cell.length_b   1.000
_cell.length_c   1.000
_cell.angle_alpha   90.00
_cell.angle_beta   90.00
_cell.angle_gamma   90.00
#
_symmetry.space_group_name_H-M   'P 1'
#
loop_
_entity.id
_entity.type
_entity.pdbx_description
1 polymer ?
#
loop_
_entity_poly.entity_id
_entity_poly.type
_entity_poly.pdbx_seq_one_letter_code
_entity_poly.pdbx_strand_id
1 'polypeptide(L)'
;MFLILSTAYSAEYNGKNIDGIEFDCTAYSYDTGNWYFVTVEFDGDEATIYFSNGGYITLTLDKKIIDDPRAIDAYDYDKRVYWELEVDGLE
;
A
#
# COMPACT_ATOMS: atom_id res chain seq x y z
N MET A 1 27.58 -17.28 -0.58
CA MET A 1 27.03 -15.97 -0.18
C MET A 1 26.29 -15.44 -1.38
N PHE A 2 24.96 -15.51 -1.37
CA PHE A 2 24.11 -15.09 -2.48
C PHE A 2 23.73 -13.62 -2.20
N LEU A 3 24.29 -12.69 -2.98
CA LEU A 3 23.87 -11.29 -2.96
C LEU A 3 22.55 -11.22 -3.73
N ILE A 4 21.44 -11.15 -3.01
CA ILE A 4 20.17 -10.69 -3.56
C ILE A 4 20.35 -9.20 -3.89
N LEU A 5 20.60 -8.92 -5.16
CA LEU A 5 20.39 -7.59 -5.74
C LEU A 5 18.89 -7.32 -5.66
N SER A 6 18.42 -6.69 -4.58
CA SER A 6 17.15 -5.99 -4.63
C SER A 6 17.35 -4.86 -5.63
N THR A 7 16.85 -5.04 -6.84
CA THR A 7 16.46 -3.90 -7.66
C THR A 7 15.45 -3.14 -6.81
N ALA A 8 15.92 -2.08 -6.14
CA ALA A 8 15.06 -1.16 -5.41
C ALA A 8 14.15 -0.50 -6.45
N TYR A 9 12.98 -1.11 -6.64
CA TYR A 9 11.88 -0.55 -7.40
C TYR A 9 11.08 0.26 -6.41
N SER A 10 10.76 1.51 -6.75
CA SER A 10 9.92 2.37 -5.95
C SER A 10 8.46 2.25 -6.36
N ALA A 11 7.54 2.53 -5.44
CA ALA A 11 6.17 2.84 -5.79
C ALA A 11 6.15 4.16 -6.59
N GLU A 12 5.44 4.18 -7.71
CA GLU A 12 5.43 5.32 -8.62
C GLU A 12 4.01 5.78 -8.95
N TYR A 13 3.81 7.09 -8.92
CA TYR A 13 2.60 7.77 -9.41
C TYR A 13 2.99 8.91 -10.36
N ASN A 14 2.41 8.94 -11.57
CA ASN A 14 2.73 9.95 -12.60
C ASN A 14 4.24 10.11 -12.87
N GLY A 15 4.99 9.00 -12.85
CA GLY A 15 6.44 8.96 -13.08
C GLY A 15 7.27 9.57 -11.95
N LYS A 16 6.68 9.76 -10.77
CA LYS A 16 7.37 10.19 -9.54
C LYS A 16 7.37 9.06 -8.53
N ASN A 17 8.52 8.88 -7.88
CA ASN A 17 8.64 8.02 -6.71
C ASN A 17 7.83 8.63 -5.55
N ILE A 18 7.02 7.79 -4.89
CA ILE A 18 6.20 8.15 -3.72
C ILE A 18 6.57 7.38 -2.44
N ASP A 19 7.66 6.63 -2.45
CA ASP A 19 8.15 5.88 -1.29
C ASP A 19 8.47 6.80 -0.11
N GLY A 20 8.19 6.31 1.10
CA GLY A 20 8.46 7.00 2.36
C GLY A 20 7.60 8.24 2.61
N ILE A 21 6.59 8.49 1.76
CA ILE A 21 5.60 9.55 1.95
C ILE A 21 4.33 8.94 2.52
N GLU A 22 3.85 9.53 3.61
CA GLU A 22 2.58 9.16 4.22
C GLU A 22 1.42 9.90 3.54
N PHE A 23 0.34 9.17 3.28
CA PHE A 23 -0.90 9.70 2.73
C PHE A 23 -2.10 9.28 3.58
N ASP A 24 -3.13 10.12 3.62
CA ASP A 24 -4.44 9.71 4.11
C ASP A 24 -5.03 8.68 3.14
N CYS A 25 -5.65 7.63 3.69
CA CYS A 25 -6.13 6.51 2.90
C CYS A 25 -7.43 5.94 3.50
N THR A 26 -8.35 5.53 2.64
CA THR A 26 -9.46 4.65 3.02
C THR A 26 -9.15 3.25 2.51
N ALA A 27 -9.04 2.27 3.41
CA ALA A 27 -8.69 0.90 3.09
C ALA A 27 -9.88 -0.04 3.31
N TYR A 28 -10.25 -0.83 2.30
CA TYR A 28 -11.27 -1.86 2.40
C TYR A 28 -10.65 -3.22 2.65
N SER A 29 -11.12 -3.92 3.69
CA SER A 29 -10.71 -5.31 3.95
C SER A 29 -11.74 -6.29 3.41
N TYR A 30 -11.33 -7.20 2.53
CA TYR A 30 -12.21 -8.27 2.04
C TYR A 30 -12.49 -9.36 3.10
N ASP A 31 -11.74 -9.41 4.20
CA ASP A 31 -12.00 -10.33 5.33
C ASP A 31 -13.13 -9.84 6.22
N THR A 32 -13.09 -8.57 6.61
CA THR A 32 -14.09 -8.00 7.52
C THR A 32 -15.28 -7.39 6.77
N GLY A 33 -15.12 -7.06 5.49
CA GLY A 33 -16.12 -6.37 4.68
C GLY A 33 -16.31 -4.90 5.07
N ASN A 34 -15.35 -4.28 5.76
CA ASN A 34 -15.43 -2.89 6.23
C ASN A 34 -14.34 -1.99 5.63
N TRP A 35 -14.65 -0.70 5.60
CA TRP A 35 -13.72 0.37 5.30
C TRP A 35 -13.07 0.91 6.59
N TYR A 36 -11.79 1.26 6.48
CA TYR A 36 -10.99 1.81 7.55
C TYR A 36 -10.33 3.11 7.08
N PHE A 37 -10.44 4.17 7.86
CA PHE A 37 -9.63 5.37 7.67
C PHE A 37 -8.25 5.13 8.29
N VAL A 38 -7.21 5.17 7.47
CA VAL A 38 -5.84 4.81 7.81
C VAL A 38 -4.85 5.82 7.21
N THR A 39 -3.61 5.76 7.66
CA THR A 39 -2.49 6.39 6.96
C THR A 39 -1.75 5.29 6.19
N VAL A 40 -1.31 5.55 4.97
CA VAL A 40 -0.50 4.61 4.18
C VAL A 40 0.87 5.20 3.85
N GLU A 41 1.90 4.38 3.94
CA GLU A 41 3.25 4.67 3.45
C GLU A 41 3.65 3.57 2.47
N PHE A 42 4.20 3.96 1.31
CA PHE A 42 4.70 3.04 0.31
C PHE A 42 6.21 2.83 0.46
N ASP A 43 6.68 1.61 0.20
CA ASP A 43 8.11 1.29 0.06
C ASP A 43 8.25 0.19 -1.01
N GLY A 44 8.47 0.63 -2.24
CA GLY A 44 8.65 -0.26 -3.38
C GLY A 44 7.39 -1.01 -3.79
N ASP A 45 7.30 -2.30 -3.47
CA ASP A 45 6.08 -3.09 -3.69
C ASP A 45 5.32 -3.39 -2.40
N GLU A 46 5.68 -2.73 -1.30
CA GLU A 46 4.97 -2.79 -0.04
C GLU A 46 4.18 -1.50 0.22
N ALA A 47 3.04 -1.67 0.89
CA ALA A 47 2.26 -0.58 1.49
C ALA A 47 2.03 -0.91 2.96
N THR A 48 2.56 -0.08 3.84
CA THR A 48 2.28 -0.17 5.28
C THR A 48 1.10 0.72 5.60
N ILE A 49 0.00 0.14 6.09
CA ILE A 49 -1.15 0.91 6.56
C ILE A 49 -1.16 0.96 8.09
N TYR A 50 -1.35 2.17 8.63
CA TYR A 50 -1.37 2.48 10.05
C TYR A 50 -2.81 2.81 10.48
N PHE A 51 -3.34 2.06 11.43
CA PHE A 51 -4.72 2.24 11.90
C PHE A 51 -4.80 3.36 12.94
N SER A 52 -5.88 4.15 12.92
CA SER A 52 -6.04 5.28 13.84
C SER A 52 -6.08 4.88 15.33
N ASN A 53 -6.48 3.64 15.64
CA ASN A 53 -6.47 3.09 17.00
C ASN A 53 -5.13 2.44 17.39
N GLY A 54 -4.10 2.60 16.55
CA GLY A 54 -2.78 2.02 16.72
C GLY A 54 -2.64 0.66 16.03
N GLY A 55 -1.38 0.25 15.84
CA GLY A 55 -1.04 -0.94 15.05
C GLY A 55 -0.91 -0.63 13.56
N TYR A 56 -0.29 -1.56 12.85
CA TYR A 56 -0.08 -1.49 11.41
C TYR A 56 -0.14 -2.88 10.82
N ILE A 57 -0.39 -2.94 9.51
CA ILE A 57 -0.14 -4.12 8.70
C ILE A 57 0.65 -3.72 7.46
N THR A 58 1.36 -4.68 6.89
CA THR A 58 2.12 -4.51 5.65
C THR A 58 1.43 -5.33 4.57
N LEU A 59 1.13 -4.68 3.46
CA LEU A 59 0.46 -5.24 2.29
C LEU A 59 1.44 -5.26 1.14
N THR A 60 1.34 -6.26 0.26
CA THR A 60 2.08 -6.27 -1.01
C THR A 60 1.18 -5.73 -2.11
N LEU A 61 1.64 -4.73 -2.86
CA LEU A 61 0.93 -4.17 -3.99
C LEU A 61 0.83 -5.16 -5.14
N ASP A 62 -0.35 -5.28 -5.76
CA ASP A 62 -0.51 -6.09 -6.98
C ASP A 62 0.20 -5.44 -8.18
N LYS A 63 0.35 -4.11 -8.16
CA LYS A 63 1.08 -3.33 -9.16
C LYS A 63 1.94 -2.26 -8.50
N LYS A 64 3.17 -2.12 -9.00
CA LYS A 64 4.14 -1.11 -8.52
C LYS A 64 3.86 0.30 -9.06
N ILE A 65 3.36 0.36 -10.28
CA ILE A 65 2.94 1.60 -10.92
C ILE A 65 1.47 1.81 -10.56
N ILE A 66 1.21 2.87 -9.81
CA ILE A 66 -0.14 3.27 -9.43
C ILE A 66 -0.69 4.10 -10.58
N ASP A 67 -1.65 3.52 -11.31
CA ASP A 67 -2.33 4.19 -12.42
C ASP A 67 -3.59 4.93 -11.95
N ASP A 68 -4.22 4.45 -10.86
CA ASP A 68 -5.41 5.03 -10.24
C ASP A 68 -5.25 5.01 -8.70
N PRO A 69 -5.05 6.16 -8.04
CA PRO A 69 -4.91 6.22 -6.59
C PRO A 69 -6.21 5.90 -5.84
N ARG A 70 -7.36 5.84 -6.54
CA ARG A 70 -8.66 5.48 -5.96
C ARG A 70 -8.98 3.98 -6.06
N ALA A 71 -8.08 3.17 -6.61
CA ALA A 71 -8.31 1.74 -6.79
C ALA A 71 -6.98 0.99 -6.82
N ILE A 72 -6.31 0.91 -5.67
CA ILE A 72 -5.05 0.17 -5.52
C ILE A 72 -5.33 -1.18 -4.87
N ASP A 73 -5.10 -2.26 -5.60
CA ASP A 73 -5.19 -3.62 -5.09
C ASP A 73 -3.91 -4.01 -4.35
N ALA A 74 -4.06 -4.60 -3.16
CA ALA A 74 -2.96 -5.11 -2.36
C ALA A 74 -3.35 -6.39 -1.60
N TYR A 75 -2.34 -7.18 -1.20
CA TYR A 75 -2.52 -8.47 -0.54
C TYR A 75 -1.78 -8.56 0.79
N ASP A 76 -2.50 -8.97 1.83
CA ASP A 76 -1.94 -9.37 3.12
C ASP A 76 -1.59 -10.87 3.06
N TYR A 77 -0.31 -11.20 2.96
CA TYR A 77 0.15 -12.60 2.92
C TYR A 77 0.05 -13.33 4.26
N ASP A 78 0.10 -12.60 5.38
CA ASP A 78 0.00 -13.19 6.72
C ASP A 78 -1.42 -13.66 7.02
N LYS A 79 -2.42 -12.89 6.58
CA LYS A 79 -3.85 -13.20 6.75
C LYS A 79 -4.48 -13.87 5.54
N ARG A 80 -3.83 -13.79 4.38
CA ARG A 80 -4.32 -14.26 3.07
C ARG A 80 -5.58 -13.53 2.61
N VAL A 81 -5.56 -12.20 2.74
CA VAL A 81 -6.71 -11.32 2.53
C VAL A 81 -6.35 -10.25 1.52
N TYR A 82 -7.26 -10.00 0.57
CA TYR A 82 -7.15 -8.86 -0.33
C TYR A 82 -7.61 -7.58 0.36
N TRP A 83 -7.00 -6.48 -0.05
CA TRP A 83 -7.32 -5.13 0.36
C TRP A 83 -7.39 -4.23 -0.85
N GLU A 84 -8.28 -3.25 -0.80
CA GLU A 84 -8.36 -2.16 -1.76
C GLU A 84 -8.05 -0.85 -1.03
N LEU A 85 -7.14 -0.04 -1.59
CA LEU A 85 -6.72 1.22 -1.00
C LEU A 85 -7.16 2.39 -1.90
N GLU A 86 -7.81 3.37 -1.27
CA GLU A 86 -8.10 4.67 -1.86
C GLU A 86 -7.24 5.73 -1.18
N VAL A 87 -6.26 6.26 -1.90
CA VAL A 87 -5.28 7.22 -1.38
C VAL A 87 -5.68 8.64 -1.75
N ASP A 88 -5.81 9.48 -0.73
CA ASP A 88 -6.07 10.91 -0.88
C ASP A 88 -4.75 11.68 -1.08
N GLY A 89 -4.80 12.82 -1.77
CA GLY A 89 -3.64 13.69 -1.98
C GLY A 89 -2.73 13.34 -3.17
N LEU A 90 -3.05 12.28 -3.92
CA LEU A 90 -2.39 11.91 -5.19
C LEU A 90 -3.17 12.44 -6.42
N GLU A 91 -3.58 13.71 -6.42
CA GLU A 91 -4.34 14.36 -7.50
C GLU A 91 -3.46 15.18 -8.47
#